data_AF-A0A9D9GEQ7-F1
#
_entry.id   AF-A0A9D9GEQ7-F1
#
_cell.length_a   1.000
_cell.length_b   1.000
_cell.length_c   1.000
_cell.angle_alpha   90.00
_cell.angle_beta   90.00
_cell.angle_gamma   90.00
#
_symmetry.space_group_name_H-M   'P 1'
#
loop_
_entity.id
_entity.type
_entity.pdbx_description
1 polymer ?
#
loop_
_entity_poly.entity_id
_entity_poly.type
_entity_poly.pdbx_seq_one_letter_code
_entity_poly.pdbx_strand_id
1 'polypeptide(L)'
;MKAKVLNSAFREEVVALLGVMDQQLGYGAESGPFTYIQQRNIINSLFAKNSALDYIEKVILRLIVIDSLYSTNAAYSYFSFEEMAEKIVSLGPSDEYAAEYFYNVATRKQTGCILFDERYGIRKNLERGSRQISLLSKYAYYLLQQDRVKYPLGFPIYDSLALKEYPKLCKRLNISHCANKDIKDDIDAYVAALDELRKVVFEVTSFELQQFDLLDAYLWRMGKVSEGNFSLLVNRAEYNQLIANLGLAHYTTSEANKDEAKEDKQFNSKVVAKCAELDADKIIKGISDIMLNALVSHWKNAQEQDKNRK
;
A
#
# COMPACT_ATOMS: atom_id res chain seq x y z
N MET A 1 -32.60 7.62 13.43
CA MET A 1 -31.49 7.28 12.53
C MET A 1 -31.14 5.82 12.79
N LYS A 2 -31.46 4.86 11.89
CA LYS A 2 -31.14 3.44 12.12
C LYS A 2 -29.64 3.25 11.92
N ALA A 3 -28.93 2.74 12.92
CA ALA A 3 -27.54 2.30 12.75
C ALA A 3 -27.49 1.31 11.58
N LYS A 4 -26.60 1.54 10.60
CA LYS A 4 -26.42 0.56 9.53
C LYS A 4 -25.71 -0.65 10.13
N VAL A 5 -26.31 -1.83 9.94
CA VAL A 5 -25.72 -3.08 10.39
C VAL A 5 -24.50 -3.39 9.52
N LEU A 6 -23.41 -3.82 10.17
CA LEU A 6 -22.18 -4.29 9.52
C LEU A 6 -22.52 -5.31 8.43
N ASN A 7 -21.89 -5.18 7.26
CA ASN A 7 -22.04 -6.18 6.19
C ASN A 7 -21.14 -7.40 6.47
N SER A 8 -21.60 -8.32 7.32
CA SER A 8 -20.81 -9.48 7.77
C SER A 8 -20.36 -10.39 6.62
N ALA A 9 -21.21 -10.62 5.62
CA ALA A 9 -20.85 -11.46 4.47
C ALA A 9 -19.67 -10.87 3.68
N PHE A 10 -19.71 -9.57 3.37
CA PHE A 10 -18.59 -8.91 2.69
C PHE A 10 -17.33 -8.83 3.58
N ARG A 11 -17.50 -8.70 4.90
CA ARG A 11 -16.38 -8.78 5.84
C ARG A 11 -15.71 -10.16 5.75
N GLU A 12 -16.46 -11.25 5.72
CA GLU A 12 -15.92 -12.60 5.59
C GLU A 12 -15.16 -12.80 4.27
N GLU A 13 -15.67 -12.25 3.15
CA GLU A 13 -14.95 -12.23 1.87
C GLU A 13 -13.59 -11.51 1.98
N VAL A 14 -13.56 -10.34 2.63
CA VAL A 14 -12.33 -9.59 2.88
C VAL A 14 -11.37 -10.43 3.73
N VAL A 15 -11.84 -11.02 4.83
CA VAL A 15 -11.03 -11.84 5.73
C VAL A 15 -10.45 -13.07 5.02
N ALA A 16 -11.24 -13.73 4.16
CA ALA A 16 -10.75 -14.84 3.35
C ALA A 16 -9.63 -14.41 2.40
N LEU A 17 -9.80 -13.25 1.75
CA LEU A 17 -8.77 -12.68 0.86
C LEU A 17 -7.49 -12.30 1.63
N LEU A 18 -7.63 -11.78 2.86
CA LEU A 18 -6.48 -11.52 3.74
C LEU A 18 -5.74 -12.80 4.12
N GLY A 19 -6.44 -13.92 4.32
CA GLY A 19 -5.80 -15.22 4.57
C GLY A 19 -4.92 -15.68 3.41
N VAL A 20 -5.36 -15.46 2.17
CA VAL A 20 -4.53 -15.73 0.98
C VAL A 20 -3.29 -14.83 0.95
N MET A 21 -3.45 -13.54 1.32
CA MET A 21 -2.33 -12.60 1.40
C MET A 21 -1.33 -12.98 2.49
N ASP A 22 -1.82 -13.38 3.67
CA ASP A 22 -0.99 -13.79 4.82
C ASP A 22 -0.10 -14.96 4.44
N GLN A 23 -0.65 -15.97 3.75
CA GLN A 23 0.11 -17.10 3.26
C GLN A 23 1.16 -16.69 2.21
N GLN A 24 0.79 -15.86 1.23
CA GLN A 24 1.70 -15.46 0.15
C GLN A 24 2.84 -14.55 0.63
N LEU A 25 2.57 -13.72 1.63
CA LEU A 25 3.50 -12.71 2.13
C LEU A 25 4.31 -13.18 3.36
N GLY A 26 3.79 -14.12 4.14
CA GLY A 26 4.41 -14.65 5.35
C GLY A 26 5.39 -15.80 5.09
N TYR A 27 5.05 -16.70 4.17
CA TYR A 27 5.94 -17.76 3.72
C TYR A 27 6.73 -17.23 2.54
N GLY A 28 8.06 -17.32 2.58
CA GLY A 28 8.98 -16.80 1.55
C GLY A 28 8.75 -17.45 0.19
N ALA A 29 7.63 -17.15 -0.43
CA ALA A 29 7.21 -17.67 -1.71
C ALA A 29 8.31 -17.35 -2.70
N GLU A 30 8.84 -18.40 -3.33
CA GLU A 30 9.74 -18.31 -4.48
C GLU A 30 9.00 -17.61 -5.62
N SER A 31 8.91 -16.29 -5.53
CA SER A 31 8.34 -15.47 -6.58
C SER A 31 9.40 -15.29 -7.65
N GLY A 32 9.04 -15.62 -8.89
CA GLY A 32 9.87 -15.41 -10.07
C GLY A 32 10.41 -13.98 -10.18
N PRO A 33 11.39 -13.74 -11.08
CA PRO A 33 12.16 -12.50 -11.11
C PRO A 33 11.30 -11.24 -11.31
N PHE A 34 11.58 -10.21 -10.48
CA PHE A 34 11.06 -8.83 -10.44
C PHE A 34 9.59 -8.61 -9.99
N THR A 35 9.18 -9.15 -8.84
CA THR A 35 7.84 -8.90 -8.25
C THR A 35 7.84 -7.88 -7.09
N TYR A 36 6.67 -7.38 -6.69
CA TYR A 36 6.46 -6.58 -5.46
C TYR A 36 7.08 -7.22 -4.21
N ILE A 37 7.01 -8.55 -4.10
CA ILE A 37 7.56 -9.32 -2.98
C ILE A 37 9.09 -9.17 -2.94
N GLN A 38 9.76 -9.23 -4.10
CA GLN A 38 11.20 -9.05 -4.16
C GLN A 38 11.64 -7.64 -3.76
N GLN A 39 10.94 -6.60 -4.24
CA GLN A 39 11.21 -5.22 -3.82
C GLN A 39 11.05 -5.06 -2.30
N ARG A 40 9.99 -5.64 -1.74
CA ARG A 40 9.76 -5.67 -0.29
C ARG A 40 10.88 -6.39 0.46
N ASN A 41 11.37 -7.52 -0.05
CA ASN A 41 12.46 -8.28 0.55
C ASN A 41 13.80 -7.51 0.50
N ILE A 42 14.09 -6.84 -0.62
CA ILE A 42 15.27 -5.98 -0.74
C ILE A 42 15.24 -4.90 0.34
N ILE A 43 14.15 -4.16 0.46
CA ILE A 43 14.04 -3.10 1.48
C ILE A 43 14.13 -3.69 2.88
N ASN A 44 13.42 -4.77 3.18
CA ASN A 44 13.47 -5.44 4.48
C ASN A 44 14.89 -5.81 4.90
N SER A 45 15.71 -6.29 3.95
CA SER A 45 17.11 -6.64 4.25
C SER A 45 17.94 -5.46 4.73
N LEU A 46 17.60 -4.22 4.36
CA LEU A 46 18.29 -3.00 4.80
C LEU A 46 18.01 -2.64 6.27
N PHE A 47 16.95 -3.20 6.84
CA PHE A 47 16.58 -3.01 8.24
C PHE A 47 17.12 -4.11 9.16
N ALA A 48 17.80 -5.13 8.61
CA ALA A 48 18.45 -6.16 9.40
C ALA A 48 19.56 -5.58 10.30
N LYS A 49 19.71 -6.16 11.50
CA LYS A 49 20.58 -5.63 12.57
C LYS A 49 22.08 -5.58 12.23
N ASN A 50 22.54 -6.35 11.24
CA ASN A 50 23.97 -6.54 10.93
C ASN A 50 24.49 -5.63 9.81
N SER A 51 24.49 -4.32 10.03
CA SER A 51 25.09 -3.35 9.09
C SER A 51 26.30 -2.65 9.72
N ALA A 52 27.37 -2.52 8.93
CA ALA A 52 28.62 -1.86 9.29
C ALA A 52 28.58 -0.32 9.20
N LEU A 53 27.50 0.25 8.66
CA LEU A 53 27.30 1.70 8.57
C LEU A 53 27.03 2.32 9.96
N ASP A 54 27.23 3.62 10.09
CA ASP A 54 26.76 4.37 11.26
C ASP A 54 25.23 4.54 11.22
N TYR A 55 24.60 4.81 12.37
CA TYR A 55 23.13 4.83 12.44
C TYR A 55 22.49 5.84 11.49
N ILE A 56 23.03 7.07 11.40
CA ILE A 56 22.52 8.09 10.47
C ILE A 56 22.64 7.65 9.00
N GLU A 57 23.77 7.02 8.63
CA GLU A 57 24.00 6.52 7.28
C GLU A 57 23.04 5.38 6.94
N LYS A 58 22.74 4.50 7.91
CA LYS A 58 21.69 3.47 7.75
C LYS A 58 20.34 4.11 7.44
N VAL A 59 19.96 5.14 8.20
CA VAL A 59 18.68 5.85 8.00
C VAL A 59 18.63 6.48 6.60
N ILE A 60 19.69 7.19 6.18
CA ILE A 60 19.78 7.81 4.86
C ILE A 60 19.64 6.75 3.75
N LEU A 61 20.42 5.67 3.82
CA LEU A 61 20.38 4.59 2.82
C LEU A 61 18.97 4.00 2.70
N ARG A 62 18.32 3.71 3.83
CA ARG A 62 16.97 3.15 3.86
C ARG A 62 15.96 4.12 3.23
N LEU A 63 16.03 5.41 3.53
CA LEU A 63 15.15 6.42 2.94
C LEU A 63 15.33 6.52 1.43
N ILE A 64 16.57 6.53 0.93
CA ILE A 64 16.88 6.60 -0.51
C ILE A 64 16.33 5.38 -1.25
N VAL A 65 16.55 4.17 -0.70
CA VAL A 65 16.09 2.94 -1.35
C VAL A 65 14.57 2.85 -1.33
N ILE A 66 13.92 3.22 -0.22
CA ILE A 66 12.45 3.28 -0.16
C ILE A 66 11.93 4.29 -1.19
N ASP A 67 12.49 5.50 -1.26
CA ASP A 67 12.05 6.52 -2.24
C ASP A 67 12.20 6.02 -3.68
N SER A 68 13.30 5.34 -3.98
CA SER A 68 13.58 4.79 -5.31
C SER A 68 12.60 3.68 -5.71
N LEU A 69 12.32 2.75 -4.80
CA LEU A 69 11.47 1.58 -5.10
C LEU A 69 9.97 1.89 -5.02
N TYR A 70 9.56 2.86 -4.18
CA TYR A 70 8.17 3.29 -4.07
C TYR A 70 7.82 4.57 -4.84
N SER A 71 8.81 5.24 -5.46
CA SER A 71 8.63 6.51 -6.18
C SER A 71 7.94 7.59 -5.33
N THR A 72 8.41 7.81 -4.09
CA THR A 72 7.77 8.76 -3.16
C THR A 72 8.08 10.23 -3.46
N ASN A 73 8.93 10.51 -4.45
CA ASN A 73 9.30 11.84 -4.93
C ASN A 73 9.99 12.72 -3.86
N ALA A 74 10.64 12.13 -2.86
CA ALA A 74 11.41 12.89 -1.87
C ALA A 74 12.64 13.54 -2.51
N ALA A 75 13.28 12.85 -3.47
CA ALA A 75 14.46 13.33 -4.19
C ALA A 75 14.30 14.66 -4.98
N TYR A 76 13.08 15.19 -5.11
CA TYR A 76 12.83 16.47 -5.78
C TYR A 76 13.14 17.70 -4.90
N SER A 77 13.43 17.49 -3.60
CA SER A 77 13.91 18.55 -2.69
C SER A 77 15.35 18.26 -2.29
N TYR A 78 16.25 19.25 -2.41
CA TYR A 78 17.64 19.12 -1.97
C TYR A 78 17.71 18.94 -0.45
N PHE A 79 18.65 18.13 0.02
CA PHE A 79 18.92 17.87 1.43
C PHE A 79 17.78 17.20 2.23
N SER A 80 16.73 16.71 1.55
CA SER A 80 15.57 16.15 2.24
C SER A 80 15.91 14.89 3.02
N PHE A 81 16.79 14.03 2.50
CA PHE A 81 17.13 12.76 3.16
C PHE A 81 17.99 12.99 4.40
N GLU A 82 18.93 13.92 4.32
CA GLU A 82 19.81 14.31 5.41
C GLU A 82 19.00 14.93 6.55
N GLU A 83 18.15 15.92 6.26
CA GLU A 83 17.29 16.54 7.28
C GLU A 83 16.33 15.52 7.92
N MET A 84 15.73 14.61 7.11
CA MET A 84 14.88 13.55 7.65
C MET A 84 15.64 12.59 8.56
N ALA A 85 16.84 12.18 8.15
CA ALA A 85 17.67 11.26 8.91
C ALA A 85 18.12 11.88 10.24
N GLU A 86 18.54 13.15 10.23
CA GLU A 86 18.87 13.89 11.45
C GLU A 86 17.70 13.91 12.43
N LYS A 87 16.48 14.16 11.95
CA LYS A 87 15.28 14.13 12.81
C LYS A 87 14.95 12.75 13.35
N ILE A 88 15.08 11.70 12.55
CA ILE A 88 14.88 10.31 13.02
C ILE A 88 15.93 9.95 14.08
N VAL A 89 17.20 10.27 13.84
CA VAL A 89 18.31 10.02 14.79
C VAL A 89 18.17 10.87 16.06
N SER A 90 17.55 12.05 15.98
CA SER A 90 17.29 12.88 17.16
C SER A 90 16.31 12.24 18.17
N LEU A 91 15.53 11.24 17.74
CA LEU A 91 14.66 10.47 18.64
C LEU A 91 15.46 9.58 19.62
N GLY A 92 16.69 9.21 19.25
CA GLY A 92 17.58 8.42 20.08
C GLY A 92 18.66 7.66 19.29
N PRO A 93 19.59 6.99 19.98
CA PRO A 93 20.82 6.45 19.39
C PRO A 93 20.63 5.17 18.55
N SER A 94 19.43 4.63 18.41
CA SER A 94 19.19 3.36 17.71
C SER A 94 17.81 3.24 17.10
N ASP A 95 17.65 2.23 16.23
CA ASP A 95 16.39 1.83 15.60
C ASP A 95 15.25 1.64 16.62
N GLU A 96 15.57 1.20 17.84
CA GLU A 96 14.58 0.97 18.90
C GLU A 96 13.83 2.24 19.29
N TYR A 97 14.51 3.39 19.37
CA TYR A 97 13.89 4.66 19.74
C TYR A 97 12.95 5.17 18.65
N ALA A 98 13.36 5.02 17.39
CA ALA A 98 12.51 5.36 16.25
C ALA A 98 11.30 4.41 16.16
N ALA A 99 11.50 3.11 16.43
CA ALA A 99 10.43 2.13 16.42
C ALA A 99 9.39 2.41 17.51
N GLU A 100 9.81 2.70 18.75
CA GLU A 100 8.90 3.10 19.83
C GLU A 100 8.10 4.37 19.47
N TYR A 101 8.76 5.37 18.88
CA TYR A 101 8.08 6.58 18.41
C TYR A 101 6.98 6.25 17.38
N PHE A 102 7.32 5.54 16.30
CA PHE A 102 6.35 5.21 15.27
C PHE A 102 5.24 4.28 15.77
N TYR A 103 5.56 3.36 16.69
CA TYR A 103 4.55 2.50 17.28
C TYR A 103 3.59 3.27 18.20
N ASN A 104 4.09 4.27 18.93
CA ASN A 104 3.23 5.17 19.71
C ASN A 104 2.33 6.02 18.80
N VAL A 105 2.78 6.39 17.60
CA VAL A 105 1.92 7.01 16.58
C VAL A 105 0.87 6.01 16.08
N ALA A 106 1.26 4.81 15.66
CA ALA A 106 0.33 3.77 15.17
C ALA A 106 -0.73 3.35 16.21
N THR A 107 -0.34 3.32 17.49
CA THR A 107 -1.24 3.02 18.63
C THR A 107 -1.93 4.25 19.20
N ARG A 108 -1.72 5.43 18.59
CA ARG A 108 -2.34 6.72 18.96
C ARG A 108 -2.06 7.14 20.41
N LYS A 109 -0.92 6.71 20.96
CA LYS A 109 -0.38 7.16 22.25
C LYS A 109 0.45 8.44 22.13
N GLN A 110 0.96 8.72 20.94
CA GLN A 110 1.62 9.97 20.60
C GLN A 110 0.60 10.93 19.99
N THR A 111 0.65 12.20 20.41
CA THR A 111 -0.05 13.31 19.74
C THR A 111 1.00 14.29 19.20
N GLY A 112 0.70 14.96 18.09
CA GLY A 112 1.69 15.82 17.44
C GLY A 112 2.78 14.99 16.79
N CYS A 113 2.48 14.48 15.59
CA CYS A 113 3.38 13.66 14.78
C CYS A 113 4.49 14.50 14.14
N ILE A 114 5.41 15.02 14.97
CA ILE A 114 6.44 16.00 14.57
C ILE A 114 7.20 15.63 13.29
N LEU A 115 7.54 14.35 13.09
CA LEU A 115 8.22 13.91 11.87
C LEU A 115 7.33 14.07 10.63
N PHE A 116 6.03 13.80 10.75
CA PHE A 116 5.10 13.87 9.62
C PHE A 116 4.61 15.29 9.32
N ASP A 117 4.60 16.17 10.34
CA ASP A 117 4.16 17.56 10.20
C ASP A 117 5.23 18.48 9.59
N GLU A 118 6.50 18.10 9.71
CA GLU A 118 7.64 18.85 9.22
C GLU A 118 7.78 18.77 7.69
N ARG A 119 8.25 19.87 7.10
CA ARG A 119 8.64 19.94 5.69
C ARG A 119 10.14 19.71 5.61
N TYR A 120 10.61 18.92 4.65
CA TYR A 120 12.01 18.54 4.55
C TYR A 120 12.67 19.05 3.27
N GLY A 121 13.93 19.44 3.39
CA GLY A 121 14.77 19.93 2.31
C GLY A 121 14.36 21.30 1.78
N ILE A 122 14.97 21.68 0.66
CA ILE A 122 14.73 22.94 -0.04
C ILE A 122 14.59 22.74 -1.55
N ARG A 123 13.83 23.62 -2.20
CA ARG A 123 13.71 23.70 -3.66
C ARG A 123 14.82 24.56 -4.26
N LYS A 124 14.94 24.59 -5.59
CA LYS A 124 15.91 25.43 -6.32
C LYS A 124 15.78 26.93 -5.99
N ASN A 125 14.59 27.38 -5.64
CA ASN A 125 14.29 28.75 -5.23
C ASN A 125 14.44 28.99 -3.72
N LEU A 126 15.05 28.04 -2.98
CA LEU A 126 15.27 28.07 -1.53
C LEU A 126 14.00 28.01 -0.67
N GLU A 127 12.83 27.79 -1.26
CA GLU A 127 11.61 27.49 -0.49
C GLU A 127 11.72 26.12 0.19
N ARG A 128 11.11 25.96 1.38
CA ARG A 128 11.03 24.66 2.06
C ARG A 128 10.36 23.63 1.16
N GLY A 129 10.86 22.40 1.22
CA GLY A 129 10.29 21.26 0.51
C GLY A 129 8.91 20.85 1.03
N SER A 130 8.47 19.66 0.65
CA SER A 130 7.18 19.10 1.07
C SER A 130 7.30 18.31 2.38
N ARG A 131 6.15 18.06 3.01
CA ARG A 131 6.03 16.98 4.00
C ARG A 131 6.28 15.64 3.30
N GLN A 132 6.91 14.71 4.01
CA GLN A 132 7.31 13.40 3.47
C GLN A 132 6.51 12.26 4.10
N ILE A 133 5.19 12.45 4.26
CA ILE A 133 4.30 11.52 4.98
C ILE A 133 4.38 10.10 4.39
N SER A 134 4.33 9.99 3.07
CA SER A 134 4.39 8.69 2.39
C SER A 134 5.71 7.96 2.61
N LEU A 135 6.84 8.66 2.51
CA LEU A 135 8.16 8.08 2.74
C LEU A 135 8.36 7.68 4.21
N LEU A 136 7.99 8.56 5.15
CA LEU A 136 8.09 8.28 6.59
C LEU A 136 7.20 7.11 7.02
N SER A 137 5.97 7.01 6.51
CA SER A 137 5.09 5.88 6.83
C SER A 137 5.62 4.55 6.31
N LYS A 138 6.29 4.54 5.15
CA LYS A 138 6.98 3.36 4.61
C LYS A 138 8.22 3.01 5.44
N TYR A 139 9.02 4.00 5.82
CA TYR A 139 10.15 3.80 6.73
C TYR A 139 9.68 3.17 8.05
N ALA A 140 8.63 3.74 8.66
CA ALA A 140 8.02 3.23 9.88
C ALA A 140 7.52 1.80 9.72
N TYR A 141 6.80 1.51 8.63
CA TYR A 141 6.34 0.17 8.29
C TYR A 141 7.49 -0.86 8.29
N TYR A 142 8.56 -0.61 7.55
CA TYR A 142 9.69 -1.53 7.46
C TYR A 142 10.46 -1.67 8.76
N LEU A 143 10.57 -0.58 9.53
CA LEU A 143 11.21 -0.59 10.84
C LEU A 143 10.44 -1.45 11.84
N LEU A 144 9.12 -1.26 11.95
CA LEU A 144 8.28 -2.05 12.87
C LEU A 144 8.15 -3.51 12.42
N GLN A 145 8.32 -3.79 11.13
CA GLN A 145 8.29 -5.16 10.62
C GLN A 145 9.41 -6.04 11.19
N GLN A 146 10.51 -5.45 11.68
CA GLN A 146 11.67 -6.18 12.19
C GLN A 146 11.41 -6.90 13.52
N ASP A 147 10.41 -6.47 14.30
CA ASP A 147 10.03 -7.09 15.55
C ASP A 147 8.50 -7.14 15.69
N ARG A 148 7.89 -8.13 15.03
CA ARG A 148 6.43 -8.32 15.01
C ARG A 148 5.87 -8.75 16.37
N VAL A 149 6.71 -9.29 17.26
CA VAL A 149 6.29 -9.67 18.61
C VAL A 149 6.12 -8.42 19.46
N LYS A 150 7.09 -7.50 19.38
CA LYS A 150 7.03 -6.23 20.10
C LYS A 150 6.03 -5.25 19.48
N TYR A 151 5.93 -5.24 18.15
CA TYR A 151 5.09 -4.31 17.39
C TYR A 151 4.00 -5.05 16.60
N PRO A 152 3.05 -5.75 17.24
CA PRO A 152 2.11 -6.66 16.57
C PRO A 152 1.16 -5.99 15.57
N LEU A 153 0.91 -4.68 15.69
CA LEU A 153 0.06 -3.95 14.75
C LEU A 153 0.79 -3.54 13.46
N GLY A 154 2.11 -3.30 13.51
CA GLY A 154 2.86 -2.62 12.45
C GLY A 154 2.54 -1.13 12.35
N PHE A 155 2.84 -0.52 11.19
CA PHE A 155 2.52 0.88 10.87
C PHE A 155 1.79 0.94 9.53
N PRO A 156 0.69 1.70 9.39
CA PRO A 156 -0.01 1.82 8.12
C PRO A 156 0.75 2.70 7.10
N ILE A 157 0.87 2.22 5.87
CA ILE A 157 1.54 2.93 4.77
C ILE A 157 0.61 3.98 4.18
N TYR A 158 0.99 5.25 4.31
CA TYR A 158 0.31 6.36 3.65
C TYR A 158 0.54 6.30 2.13
N ASP A 159 -0.47 5.81 1.41
CA ASP A 159 -0.44 5.60 -0.05
C ASP A 159 -1.69 6.15 -0.74
N SER A 160 -1.51 6.66 -1.97
CA SER A 160 -2.60 7.25 -2.75
C SER A 160 -3.67 6.25 -3.17
N LEU A 161 -3.31 4.98 -3.42
CA LEU A 161 -4.27 3.92 -3.71
C LEU A 161 -5.05 3.55 -2.45
N ALA A 162 -4.36 3.44 -1.31
CA ALA A 162 -5.01 3.17 -0.04
C ALA A 162 -6.04 4.27 0.33
N LEU A 163 -5.67 5.54 0.15
CA LEU A 163 -6.59 6.68 0.32
C LEU A 163 -7.81 6.62 -0.61
N LYS A 164 -7.67 6.07 -1.83
CA LYS A 164 -8.80 5.93 -2.77
C LYS A 164 -9.69 4.73 -2.45
N GLU A 165 -9.13 3.62 -1.98
CA GLU A 165 -9.86 2.38 -1.72
C GLU A 165 -10.51 2.34 -0.34
N TYR A 166 -9.88 2.93 0.67
CA TYR A 166 -10.41 3.04 2.03
C TYR A 166 -11.92 3.40 2.11
N PRO A 167 -12.41 4.49 1.50
CA PRO A 167 -13.82 4.87 1.61
C PRO A 167 -14.74 3.89 0.88
N LYS A 168 -14.27 3.23 -0.18
CA LYS A 168 -15.04 2.22 -0.92
C LYS A 168 -15.24 0.98 -0.05
N LEU A 169 -14.18 0.53 0.62
CA LEU A 169 -14.23 -0.58 1.56
C LEU A 169 -15.19 -0.27 2.73
N CYS A 170 -15.04 0.88 3.38
CA CYS A 170 -15.95 1.30 4.43
C CYS A 170 -17.42 1.31 4.00
N LYS A 171 -17.71 1.85 2.81
CA LYS A 171 -19.07 1.88 2.26
C LYS A 171 -19.65 0.46 2.09
N ARG A 172 -18.84 -0.49 1.65
CA ARG A 172 -19.27 -1.89 1.46
C ARG A 172 -19.49 -2.61 2.78
N LEU A 173 -18.67 -2.30 3.78
CA LEU A 173 -18.77 -2.78 5.17
C LEU A 173 -19.87 -2.09 5.98
N ASN A 174 -20.48 -1.00 5.47
CA ASN A 174 -21.45 -0.16 6.19
C ASN A 174 -20.88 0.58 7.42
N ILE A 175 -19.60 0.98 7.37
CA ILE A 175 -18.97 1.78 8.43
C ILE A 175 -19.41 3.26 8.29
N SER A 176 -19.97 3.84 9.36
CA SER A 176 -20.70 5.11 9.34
C SER A 176 -19.83 6.38 9.20
N HIS A 177 -18.51 6.29 9.46
CA HIS A 177 -17.65 7.46 9.69
C HIS A 177 -16.42 7.58 8.77
N CYS A 178 -16.46 6.99 7.57
CA CYS A 178 -15.32 7.03 6.64
C CYS A 178 -15.42 8.18 5.61
N ALA A 179 -15.11 9.41 6.01
CA ALA A 179 -15.03 10.55 5.09
C ALA A 179 -13.60 10.76 4.58
N ASN A 180 -13.41 10.67 3.27
CA ASN A 180 -12.09 10.71 2.63
C ASN A 180 -11.39 12.08 2.65
N LYS A 181 -12.16 13.16 2.82
CA LYS A 181 -11.61 14.52 2.82
C LYS A 181 -10.79 14.81 4.07
N ASP A 182 -11.03 14.08 5.16
CA ASP A 182 -10.51 14.41 6.48
C ASP A 182 -9.19 13.66 6.80
N ILE A 183 -8.77 12.72 5.95
CA ILE A 183 -7.57 11.88 6.17
C ILE A 183 -6.39 12.24 5.28
N LYS A 184 -6.57 13.17 4.34
CA LYS A 184 -5.54 13.53 3.37
C LYS A 184 -4.58 14.55 3.98
N ASP A 185 -3.29 14.29 3.81
CA ASP A 185 -2.15 15.11 4.21
C ASP A 185 -2.00 15.26 5.74
N ASP A 186 -2.63 14.34 6.49
CA ASP A 186 -2.63 14.23 7.95
C ASP A 186 -2.43 12.76 8.35
N ILE A 187 -1.31 12.47 9.01
CA ILE A 187 -0.99 11.10 9.43
C ILE A 187 -1.85 10.63 10.60
N ASP A 188 -2.25 11.51 11.52
CA ASP A 188 -3.02 11.15 12.71
C ASP A 188 -4.43 10.75 12.30
N ALA A 189 -5.04 11.53 11.40
CA ALA A 189 -6.33 11.21 10.82
C ALA A 189 -6.27 9.91 10.00
N TYR A 190 -5.21 9.71 9.22
CA TYR A 190 -5.00 8.49 8.44
C TYR A 190 -4.86 7.23 9.31
N VAL A 191 -4.01 7.29 10.35
CA VAL A 191 -3.83 6.19 11.31
C VAL A 191 -5.13 5.89 12.05
N ALA A 192 -5.86 6.93 12.50
CA ALA A 192 -7.14 6.75 13.17
C ALA A 192 -8.17 6.05 12.27
N ALA A 193 -8.24 6.45 11.00
CA ALA A 193 -9.14 5.88 10.02
C ALA A 193 -8.84 4.40 9.72
N LEU A 194 -7.56 4.05 9.58
CA LEU A 194 -7.17 2.65 9.37
C LEU A 194 -7.28 1.81 10.64
N ASP A 195 -7.08 2.37 11.83
CA ASP A 195 -7.31 1.66 13.09
C ASP A 195 -8.80 1.29 13.29
N GLU A 196 -9.73 2.18 12.92
CA GLU A 196 -11.17 1.87 12.93
C GLU A 196 -11.49 0.70 11.98
N LEU A 197 -10.98 0.78 10.75
CA LEU A 197 -11.18 -0.28 9.75
C LEU A 197 -10.54 -1.60 10.21
N ARG A 198 -9.33 -1.55 10.77
CA ARG A 198 -8.62 -2.71 11.33
C ARG A 198 -9.46 -3.39 12.41
N LYS A 199 -10.01 -2.63 13.36
CA LYS A 199 -10.87 -3.19 14.43
C LYS A 199 -12.07 -3.94 13.85
N VAL A 200 -12.71 -3.40 12.82
CA VAL A 200 -13.84 -4.05 12.14
C VAL A 200 -13.40 -5.31 11.41
N VAL A 201 -12.29 -5.26 10.66
CA VAL A 201 -11.84 -6.39 9.83
C VAL A 201 -11.29 -7.54 10.68
N PHE A 202 -10.45 -7.25 11.67
CA PHE A 202 -9.67 -8.25 12.41
C PHE A 202 -10.28 -8.70 13.76
N GLU A 203 -11.48 -8.25 14.13
CA GLU A 203 -12.09 -8.47 15.46
C GLU A 203 -12.00 -9.92 15.99
N VAL A 204 -12.16 -10.92 15.11
CA VAL A 204 -12.23 -12.34 15.46
C VAL A 204 -11.23 -13.22 14.70
N THR A 205 -10.18 -12.63 14.13
CA THR A 205 -9.24 -13.37 13.27
C THR A 205 -7.79 -13.01 13.57
N SER A 206 -6.99 -14.05 13.80
CA SER A 206 -5.54 -13.95 13.95
C SER A 206 -4.85 -14.30 12.64
N PHE A 207 -3.81 -13.56 12.31
CA PHE A 207 -2.92 -13.80 11.17
C PHE A 207 -1.46 -13.77 11.65
N GLU A 208 -0.54 -14.32 10.86
CA GLU A 208 0.89 -14.27 11.19
C GLU A 208 1.50 -12.88 10.94
N LEU A 209 1.02 -12.19 9.90
CA LEU A 209 1.46 -10.84 9.58
C LEU A 209 0.80 -9.78 10.47
N GLN A 210 1.49 -8.64 10.57
CA GLN A 210 0.98 -7.45 11.24
C GLN A 210 -0.33 -6.99 10.58
N GLN A 211 -1.30 -6.54 11.37
CA GLN A 211 -2.62 -6.22 10.84
C GLN A 211 -2.61 -5.04 9.86
N PHE A 212 -1.78 -4.01 10.10
CA PHE A 212 -1.63 -2.93 9.13
C PHE A 212 -0.95 -3.39 7.83
N ASP A 213 0.00 -4.33 7.90
CA ASP A 213 0.63 -4.91 6.72
C ASP A 213 -0.38 -5.60 5.79
N LEU A 214 -1.26 -6.42 6.37
CA LEU A 214 -2.33 -7.07 5.62
C LEU A 214 -3.34 -6.07 5.07
N LEU A 215 -3.71 -5.05 5.84
CA LEU A 215 -4.65 -4.03 5.42
C LEU A 215 -4.10 -3.18 4.27
N ASP A 216 -2.83 -2.79 4.35
CA ASP A 216 -2.14 -2.03 3.31
C ASP A 216 -2.00 -2.86 2.03
N ALA A 217 -1.59 -4.13 2.15
CA ALA A 217 -1.53 -5.06 1.04
C ALA A 217 -2.89 -5.21 0.35
N TYR A 218 -3.97 -5.30 1.12
CA TYR A 218 -5.33 -5.34 0.58
C TYR A 218 -5.69 -4.07 -0.17
N LEU A 219 -5.58 -2.91 0.49
CA LEU A 219 -6.01 -1.63 -0.08
C LEU A 219 -5.21 -1.29 -1.33
N TRP A 220 -3.90 -1.52 -1.32
CA TRP A 220 -3.03 -1.28 -2.47
C TRP A 220 -3.37 -2.21 -3.64
N ARG A 221 -3.49 -3.52 -3.41
CA ARG A 221 -3.82 -4.51 -4.47
C ARG A 221 -5.21 -4.26 -5.05
N MET A 222 -6.20 -3.96 -4.23
CA MET A 222 -7.54 -3.60 -4.70
C MET A 222 -7.55 -2.30 -5.50
N GLY A 223 -6.70 -1.34 -5.13
CA GLY A 223 -6.51 -0.10 -5.89
C GLY A 223 -5.91 -0.38 -7.27
N LYS A 224 -4.90 -1.25 -7.34
CA LYS A 224 -4.30 -1.71 -8.60
C LYS A 224 -5.32 -2.36 -9.53
N VAL A 225 -6.13 -3.30 -9.03
CA VAL A 225 -7.21 -3.93 -9.81
C VAL A 225 -8.26 -2.91 -10.25
N SER A 226 -8.69 -2.03 -9.33
CA SER A 226 -9.72 -1.02 -9.61
C SER A 226 -9.28 0.04 -10.62
N GLU A 227 -7.98 0.32 -10.73
CA GLU A 227 -7.40 1.22 -11.72
C GLU A 227 -6.90 0.50 -12.98
N GLY A 228 -7.08 -0.83 -13.08
CA GLY A 228 -6.63 -1.61 -14.25
C GLY A 228 -5.12 -1.75 -14.38
N ASN A 229 -4.38 -1.53 -13.28
CA ASN A 229 -2.92 -1.58 -13.26
C ASN A 229 -2.43 -2.92 -12.68
N PHE A 230 -2.27 -3.92 -13.55
CA PHE A 230 -1.88 -5.29 -13.16
C PHE A 230 -0.38 -5.56 -13.18
N SER A 231 0.46 -4.65 -13.70
CA SER A 231 1.88 -4.93 -13.97
C SER A 231 2.72 -5.24 -12.73
N LEU A 232 2.27 -4.84 -11.54
CA LEU A 232 2.90 -5.16 -10.26
C LEU A 232 2.21 -6.29 -9.49
N LEU A 233 1.13 -6.85 -10.05
CA LEU A 233 0.38 -7.96 -9.45
C LEU A 233 0.79 -9.32 -10.04
N VAL A 234 1.38 -9.33 -11.24
CA VAL A 234 1.76 -10.53 -11.98
C VAL A 234 3.12 -10.36 -12.66
N ASN A 235 3.74 -11.47 -13.06
CA ASN A 235 4.95 -11.41 -13.86
C ASN A 235 4.65 -10.99 -15.31
N ARG A 236 5.71 -10.74 -16.11
CA ARG A 236 5.57 -10.28 -17.51
C ARG A 236 4.78 -11.25 -18.39
N ALA A 237 5.00 -12.56 -18.26
CA ALA A 237 4.32 -13.56 -19.08
C ALA A 237 2.82 -13.61 -18.77
N GLU A 238 2.48 -13.60 -17.48
CA GLU A 238 1.11 -13.53 -16.99
C GLU A 238 0.43 -12.21 -17.37
N TYR A 239 1.15 -11.08 -17.32
CA TYR A 239 0.63 -9.79 -17.77
C TYR A 239 0.26 -9.82 -19.27
N ASN A 240 1.15 -10.35 -20.11
CA ASN A 240 0.87 -10.51 -21.54
C ASN A 240 -0.35 -11.40 -21.78
N GLN A 241 -0.47 -12.51 -21.04
CA GLN A 241 -1.64 -13.39 -21.10
C GLN A 241 -2.92 -12.66 -20.69
N LEU A 242 -2.88 -11.87 -19.61
CA LEU A 242 -4.00 -11.05 -19.16
C LEU A 242 -4.45 -10.06 -20.25
N ILE A 243 -3.51 -9.31 -20.84
CA ILE A 243 -3.83 -8.37 -21.92
C ILE A 243 -4.42 -9.09 -23.15
N ALA A 244 -3.94 -10.29 -23.47
CA ALA A 244 -4.50 -11.12 -24.53
C ALA A 244 -5.93 -11.59 -24.20
N ASN A 245 -6.19 -12.05 -22.96
CA ASN A 245 -7.52 -12.46 -22.50
C ASN A 245 -8.54 -11.31 -22.58
N LEU A 246 -8.10 -10.08 -22.31
CA LEU A 246 -8.93 -8.87 -22.45
C LEU A 246 -9.14 -8.44 -23.90
N GLY A 247 -8.52 -9.11 -24.87
CA GLY A 247 -8.56 -8.74 -26.28
C GLY A 247 -7.84 -7.43 -26.59
N LEU A 248 -6.87 -7.03 -25.76
CA LEU A 248 -6.17 -5.75 -25.87
C LEU A 248 -4.75 -5.87 -26.46
N ALA A 249 -4.35 -7.04 -26.95
CA ALA A 249 -3.00 -7.30 -27.47
C ALA A 249 -2.59 -6.42 -28.67
N HIS A 250 -3.55 -5.85 -29.41
CA HIS A 250 -3.26 -4.94 -30.53
C HIS A 250 -2.88 -3.52 -30.07
N TYR A 251 -3.20 -3.13 -28.84
CA TYR A 251 -2.87 -1.82 -28.28
C TYR A 251 -1.41 -1.68 -27.83
N THR A 252 -0.66 -2.77 -27.72
CA THR A 252 0.74 -2.77 -27.27
C THR A 252 1.74 -2.49 -28.40
N THR A 253 1.28 -2.21 -29.63
CA THR A 253 2.12 -2.14 -30.83
C THR A 253 2.10 -0.80 -31.58
N SER A 254 1.37 0.24 -31.10
CA SER A 254 1.34 1.54 -31.78
C SER A 254 2.52 2.44 -31.37
N GLU A 255 3.11 3.09 -32.37
CA GLU A 255 4.26 4.01 -32.28
C GLU A 255 4.11 5.10 -31.21
N ALA A 256 5.23 5.40 -30.55
CA ALA A 256 5.35 6.36 -29.46
C ALA A 256 4.85 7.77 -29.85
N ASN A 257 3.74 8.19 -29.25
CA ASN A 257 3.31 9.59 -29.26
C ASN A 257 3.94 10.36 -28.08
N LYS A 258 4.04 11.68 -28.23
CA LYS A 258 4.73 12.61 -27.32
C LYS A 258 4.06 12.83 -25.95
N ASP A 259 3.12 11.99 -25.51
CA ASP A 259 2.37 12.19 -24.25
C ASP A 259 2.00 10.84 -23.57
N GLU A 260 3.02 10.01 -23.31
CA GLU A 260 2.94 8.65 -22.75
C GLU A 260 2.00 8.52 -21.54
N ALA A 261 2.03 9.49 -20.62
CA ALA A 261 1.21 9.46 -19.40
C ALA A 261 -0.30 9.54 -19.66
N LYS A 262 -0.73 10.22 -20.73
CA LYS A 262 -2.15 10.25 -21.13
C LYS A 262 -2.55 8.94 -21.78
N GLU A 263 -1.67 8.34 -22.57
CA GLU A 263 -1.91 7.06 -23.23
C GLU A 263 -2.01 5.92 -22.21
N ASP A 264 -1.13 5.89 -21.21
CA ASP A 264 -1.19 4.92 -20.10
C ASP A 264 -2.52 4.98 -19.34
N LYS A 265 -2.99 6.20 -19.04
CA LYS A 265 -4.26 6.41 -18.34
C LYS A 265 -5.46 5.95 -19.19
N GLN A 266 -5.40 6.19 -20.49
CA GLN A 266 -6.41 5.71 -21.43
C GLN A 266 -6.39 4.18 -21.55
N PHE A 267 -5.20 3.58 -21.58
CA PHE A 267 -5.04 2.12 -21.63
C PHE A 267 -5.61 1.46 -20.37
N ASN A 268 -5.23 1.94 -19.18
CA ASN A 268 -5.77 1.46 -17.91
C ASN A 268 -7.30 1.58 -17.85
N SER A 269 -7.86 2.67 -18.38
CA SER A 269 -9.32 2.83 -18.46
C SER A 269 -9.98 1.77 -19.36
N LYS A 270 -9.33 1.39 -20.47
CA LYS A 270 -9.80 0.30 -21.35
C LYS A 270 -9.70 -1.07 -20.67
N VAL A 271 -8.62 -1.31 -19.92
CA VAL A 271 -8.45 -2.52 -19.11
C VAL A 271 -9.61 -2.65 -18.12
N VAL A 272 -9.90 -1.60 -17.35
CA VAL A 272 -11.03 -1.60 -16.40
C VAL A 272 -12.37 -1.89 -17.10
N ALA A 273 -12.62 -1.25 -18.25
CA ALA A 273 -13.85 -1.48 -19.02
C ALA A 273 -13.98 -2.95 -19.47
N LYS A 274 -12.90 -3.54 -20.00
CA LYS A 274 -12.90 -4.95 -20.40
C LYS A 274 -13.05 -5.91 -19.23
N CYS A 275 -12.40 -5.63 -18.10
CA CYS A 275 -12.60 -6.37 -16.87
C CYS A 275 -14.05 -6.28 -16.37
N ALA A 276 -14.75 -5.17 -16.60
CA ALA A 276 -16.16 -5.04 -16.22
C ALA A 276 -17.08 -5.91 -17.11
N GLU A 277 -16.75 -6.09 -18.39
CA GLU A 277 -17.53 -6.86 -19.38
C GLU A 277 -17.38 -8.38 -19.25
N LEU A 278 -16.20 -8.87 -18.88
CA LEU A 278 -15.85 -10.31 -18.92
C LEU A 278 -16.03 -10.98 -17.56
N ASP A 279 -16.40 -12.26 -17.53
CA ASP A 279 -16.42 -13.06 -16.28
C ASP A 279 -15.01 -13.21 -15.70
N ALA A 280 -14.90 -13.39 -14.37
CA ALA A 280 -13.60 -13.53 -13.69
C ALA A 280 -12.75 -14.63 -14.35
N ASP A 281 -13.30 -15.82 -14.60
CA ASP A 281 -12.62 -16.96 -15.22
C ASP A 281 -12.05 -16.65 -16.61
N LYS A 282 -12.69 -15.76 -17.38
CA LYS A 282 -12.18 -15.34 -18.69
C LYS A 282 -10.99 -14.40 -18.55
N ILE A 283 -11.02 -13.51 -17.56
CA ILE A 283 -9.93 -12.55 -17.29
C ILE A 283 -8.66 -13.31 -16.89
N ILE A 284 -8.79 -14.27 -15.98
CA ILE A 284 -7.65 -14.98 -15.38
C ILE A 284 -7.24 -16.27 -16.11
N LYS A 285 -7.86 -16.57 -17.26
CA LYS A 285 -7.60 -17.81 -17.99
C LYS A 285 -6.10 -17.98 -18.29
N GLY A 286 -5.52 -19.08 -17.80
CA GLY A 286 -4.10 -19.39 -18.01
C GLY A 286 -3.14 -18.60 -17.12
N ILE A 287 -3.63 -17.89 -16.11
CA ILE A 287 -2.82 -17.24 -15.07
C ILE A 287 -2.82 -18.12 -13.82
N SER A 288 -1.62 -18.52 -13.39
CA SER A 288 -1.43 -19.41 -12.23
C SER A 288 -1.44 -18.68 -10.88
N ASP A 289 -1.33 -17.35 -10.88
CA ASP A 289 -1.28 -16.58 -9.64
C ASP A 289 -2.62 -16.64 -8.87
N ILE A 290 -2.62 -17.43 -7.79
CA ILE A 290 -3.78 -17.64 -6.91
C ILE A 290 -4.26 -16.32 -6.30
N MET A 291 -3.34 -15.41 -5.99
CA MET A 291 -3.66 -14.13 -5.40
C MET A 291 -4.42 -13.24 -6.38
N LEU A 292 -3.96 -13.17 -7.64
CA LEU A 292 -4.67 -12.42 -8.68
C LEU A 292 -6.07 -13.01 -8.90
N ASN A 293 -6.20 -14.34 -8.92
CA ASN A 293 -7.48 -15.01 -9.11
C ASN A 293 -8.48 -14.65 -8.00
N ALA A 294 -8.03 -14.64 -6.74
CA ALA A 294 -8.82 -14.22 -5.60
C ALA A 294 -9.19 -12.73 -5.68
N LEU A 295 -8.25 -11.86 -6.05
CA LEU A 295 -8.48 -10.42 -6.19
C LEU A 295 -9.51 -10.07 -7.27
N VAL A 296 -9.39 -10.67 -8.47
CA VAL A 296 -10.30 -10.39 -9.59
C VAL A 296 -11.72 -10.87 -9.26
N SER A 297 -11.84 -12.07 -8.67
CA SER A 297 -13.13 -12.61 -8.21
C SER A 297 -13.75 -11.72 -7.14
N HIS A 298 -12.98 -11.33 -6.12
CA HIS A 298 -13.43 -10.42 -5.06
C HIS A 298 -13.88 -9.06 -5.62
N TRP A 299 -13.10 -8.48 -6.53
CA TRP A 299 -13.42 -7.22 -7.19
C TRP A 299 -14.72 -7.32 -7.99
N LYS A 300 -14.93 -8.41 -8.74
CA LYS A 300 -16.17 -8.66 -9.49
C LYS A 300 -17.40 -8.72 -8.60
N ASN A 301 -17.33 -9.53 -7.55
CA ASN A 301 -18.42 -9.64 -6.57
C ASN A 301 -18.75 -8.28 -5.95
N ALA A 302 -17.72 -7.49 -5.60
CA ALA A 302 -17.90 -6.15 -5.07
C ALA A 302 -18.61 -5.19 -6.06
N GLN A 303 -18.30 -5.27 -7.37
CA GLN A 303 -18.97 -4.47 -8.40
C GLN A 303 -20.45 -4.86 -8.57
N GLU A 304 -20.77 -6.15 -8.51
CA GLU A 304 -22.15 -6.64 -8.60
C GLU A 304 -22.98 -6.21 -7.40
N GLN A 305 -22.43 -6.30 -6.19
CA GLN A 305 -23.06 -5.78 -4.98
C GLN A 305 -23.32 -4.27 -5.07
N ASP A 306 -22.40 -3.50 -5.65
CA ASP A 306 -22.58 -2.05 -5.86
C ASP A 306 -23.68 -1.73 -6.89
N LYS A 307 -23.88 -2.57 -7.91
CA LYS A 307 -24.98 -2.44 -8.88
C LYS A 307 -26.34 -2.71 -8.22
N ASN A 308 -26.42 -3.74 -7.37
CA ASN A 308 -27.66 -4.14 -6.70
C ASN A 308 -28.12 -3.17 -5.59
N ARG A 309 -27.25 -2.22 -5.19
CA ARG A 309 -27.53 -1.19 -4.18
C ARG A 309 -27.99 0.16 -4.76
N LYS A 310 -27.93 0.34 -6.08
CA LYS A 310 -28.40 1.55 -6.79
C LYS A 310 -29.85 1.41 -7.20
#